data_AF-A0A7S4UQM1-F1
#
_entry.id   AF-A0A7S4UQM1-F1
#
_cell.length_a   1.000
_cell.length_b   1.000
_cell.length_c   1.000
_cell.angle_alpha   90.00
_cell.angle_beta   90.00
_cell.angle_gamma   90.00
#
_symmetry.space_group_name_H-M   'P 1'
#
loop_
_entity.id
_entity.type
_entity.pdbx_description
1 polymer ?
#
loop_
_entity_poly.entity_id
_entity_poly.type
_entity_poly.pdbx_seq_one_letter_code
_entity_poly.pdbx_strand_id
1 'polypeptide(L)'
;AAGGGELTELAAGELLARACEAQPSSDDGTEATAEAALRRAYGEVERDFRALTEAEKEEVLALGGLYVIGTERHESRRIDNQLRGRAGRQGDPGMARFFLSLTDNVFRVFGGDAIEAVAGLGGPEDVDVPLGSPLLSGALDQAQEQVESFFYGIRKDVFKYDQVMDKQRRVLYGLRRRALLDTDDGLVASMREFNKENMEEYIGEQVDAEQPLETWPFEKMAKKLSNWFMGCLSVGPEQLREVSAAAGGGAAGAAALREWMTREGQQAIDSKEALIEQHGPGLKNAVRRQIMLMQVDTFWQRHLRNMEFLRSSAKLRAYGNQDPLVEYKRDGYGAFLGMMGRIRRNSIFYLFNFKPRPLTLITHERLGELAGEAPASAHHDEAALASLEAEVRQRLSSGEAQAYDGKVLVPLSEFQGALTEAGAASSGEQLRWAAARGGLELLEDNFAKAYYLAPKDPA
;
A
#
# COMPACT_ATOMS: atom_id res chain seq x y z
N ALA A 1 43.46 2.71 -22.24
CA ALA A 1 42.32 2.62 -23.18
C ALA A 1 41.20 3.48 -22.60
N ALA A 2 41.02 4.72 -23.03
CA ALA A 2 40.31 5.08 -24.27
C ALA A 2 38.89 4.50 -24.31
N GLY A 3 38.02 5.02 -23.45
CA GLY A 3 36.57 4.88 -23.51
C GLY A 3 35.95 6.22 -23.10
N GLY A 4 35.86 7.14 -24.05
CA GLY A 4 35.24 8.47 -23.86
C GLY A 4 33.72 8.36 -23.79
N GLY A 5 33.20 7.69 -22.76
CA GLY A 5 31.80 7.78 -22.38
C GLY A 5 31.63 8.94 -21.41
N GLU A 6 30.76 9.89 -21.74
CA GLU A 6 30.31 10.88 -20.76
C GLU A 6 29.68 10.13 -19.57
N LEU A 7 30.23 10.33 -18.38
CA LEU A 7 29.63 9.81 -17.16
C LEU A 7 28.27 10.48 -16.98
N THR A 8 27.25 9.70 -16.65
CA THR A 8 25.96 10.25 -16.21
C THR A 8 26.16 11.03 -14.91
N GLU A 9 25.35 12.06 -14.69
CA GLU A 9 25.45 12.92 -13.49
C GLU A 9 25.40 12.10 -12.18
N LEU A 10 24.56 11.06 -12.16
CA LEU A 10 24.46 10.15 -11.02
C LEU A 10 25.75 9.35 -10.78
N ALA A 11 26.31 8.77 -11.85
CA ALA A 11 27.57 8.01 -11.75
C ALA A 11 28.76 8.90 -11.37
N ALA A 12 28.79 10.14 -11.88
CA ALA A 12 29.77 11.14 -11.48
C ALA A 12 29.61 11.56 -10.01
N GLY A 13 28.36 11.72 -9.54
CA GLY A 13 28.05 12.02 -8.15
C GLY A 13 28.44 10.92 -7.17
N GLU A 14 28.20 9.65 -7.54
CA GLU A 14 28.61 8.48 -6.75
C GLU A 14 30.14 8.34 -6.67
N LEU A 15 30.84 8.55 -7.78
CA LEU A 15 32.31 8.57 -7.82
C LEU A 15 32.89 9.69 -6.97
N LEU A 16 32.29 10.89 -7.01
CA LEU A 16 32.70 12.01 -6.17
C LEU A 16 32.48 11.72 -4.68
N ALA A 17 31.31 11.17 -4.31
CA ALA A 17 31.00 10.81 -2.93
C ALA A 17 32.02 9.82 -2.36
N ARG A 18 32.34 8.76 -3.11
CA ARG A 18 33.36 7.77 -2.73
C ARG A 18 34.78 8.35 -2.64
N ALA A 19 35.14 9.24 -3.57
CA ALA A 19 36.43 9.92 -3.55
C ALA A 19 36.60 10.83 -2.32
N CYS A 20 35.51 11.41 -1.80
CA CYS A 20 35.50 12.30 -0.63
C CYS A 20 35.42 11.56 0.73
N GLU A 21 35.10 10.26 0.76
CA GLU A 21 35.01 9.51 2.01
C GLU A 21 36.39 9.26 2.66
N ALA A 22 36.49 9.40 3.98
CA ALA A 22 37.76 9.26 4.71
C ALA A 22 38.22 7.80 4.93
N GLN A 23 37.59 6.80 4.31
CA GLN A 23 38.02 5.41 4.44
C GLN A 23 39.34 5.18 3.69
N PRO A 24 40.31 4.47 4.30
CA PRO A 24 41.48 3.99 3.58
C PRO A 24 41.04 2.94 2.58
N SER A 25 41.13 3.24 1.28
CA SER A 25 40.99 2.23 0.24
C SER A 25 42.13 1.23 0.36
N SER A 26 41.81 -0.07 0.38
CA SER A 26 42.77 -1.17 0.53
C SER A 26 43.68 -1.40 -0.69
N ASP A 27 43.69 -0.50 -1.67
CA ASP A 27 44.56 -0.61 -2.85
C ASP A 27 45.76 0.34 -2.72
N ASP A 28 46.82 -0.19 -2.11
CA ASP A 28 48.22 0.27 -2.25
C ASP A 28 48.80 -0.06 -3.66
N GLY A 29 47.93 -0.13 -4.67
CA GLY A 29 48.24 -0.57 -6.03
C GLY A 29 48.14 0.56 -7.03
N THR A 30 49.30 1.01 -7.51
CA THR A 30 49.65 1.70 -8.76
C THR A 30 48.63 1.69 -9.94
N GLU A 31 47.41 2.21 -9.79
CA GLU A 31 46.53 2.53 -10.93
C GLU A 31 46.05 3.98 -10.88
N ALA A 32 46.29 4.71 -11.97
CA ALA A 32 45.79 6.05 -12.21
C ALA A 32 44.29 6.01 -12.54
N THR A 33 43.46 5.64 -11.56
CA THR A 33 42.00 5.65 -11.69
C THR A 33 41.45 7.08 -11.55
N ALA A 34 40.31 7.34 -12.19
CA ALA A 34 39.60 8.62 -12.07
C ALA A 34 39.26 8.97 -10.60
N GLU A 35 38.95 7.97 -9.78
CA GLU A 35 38.69 8.11 -8.34
C GLU A 35 39.93 8.63 -7.58
N ALA A 36 41.12 8.09 -7.86
CA ALA A 36 42.38 8.56 -7.26
C ALA A 36 42.79 9.96 -7.72
N ALA A 37 42.40 10.37 -8.94
CA ALA A 37 42.58 11.74 -9.42
C ALA A 37 41.61 12.72 -8.73
N LEU A 38 40.34 12.33 -8.59
CA LEU A 38 39.32 13.13 -7.88
C LEU A 38 39.64 13.29 -6.40
N ARG A 39 40.10 12.24 -5.71
CA ARG A 39 40.51 12.32 -4.29
C ARG A 39 41.70 13.27 -4.11
N ARG A 40 42.66 13.27 -5.04
CA ARG A 40 43.79 14.23 -5.05
C ARG A 40 43.30 15.66 -5.24
N ALA A 41 42.47 15.91 -6.26
CA ALA A 41 41.90 17.23 -6.51
C ALA A 41 41.05 17.72 -5.32
N TYR A 42 40.24 16.85 -4.71
CA TYR A 42 39.49 17.17 -3.49
C TYR A 42 40.42 17.54 -2.34
N GLY A 43 41.47 16.76 -2.09
CA GLY A 43 42.44 17.06 -1.02
C GLY A 43 43.20 18.37 -1.23
N GLU A 44 43.55 18.70 -2.48
CA GLU A 44 44.15 20.00 -2.84
C GLU A 44 43.18 21.16 -2.54
N VAL A 45 41.94 21.06 -3.03
CA VAL A 45 40.89 22.06 -2.79
C VAL A 45 40.57 22.19 -1.30
N GLU A 46 40.40 21.08 -0.60
CA GLU A 46 40.16 21.06 0.85
C GLU A 46 41.30 21.75 1.60
N ARG A 47 42.55 21.49 1.23
CA ARG A 47 43.71 22.15 1.87
C ARG A 47 43.69 23.66 1.66
N ASP A 48 43.42 24.10 0.44
CA ASP A 48 43.40 25.52 0.09
C ASP A 48 42.24 26.24 0.81
N PHE A 49 41.05 25.66 0.84
CA PHE A 49 39.90 26.20 1.59
C PHE A 49 40.05 26.07 3.10
N ARG A 50 40.72 25.03 3.62
CA ARG A 50 40.97 24.88 5.06
C ARG A 50 41.91 25.97 5.58
N ALA A 51 42.91 26.36 4.80
CA ALA A 51 43.78 27.48 5.16
C ALA A 51 42.99 28.80 5.29
N LEU A 52 42.05 29.06 4.39
CA LEU A 52 41.17 30.23 4.45
C LEU A 52 40.16 30.14 5.61
N THR A 53 39.47 29.01 5.73
CA THR A 53 38.40 28.84 6.72
C THR A 53 38.90 28.75 8.15
N GLU A 54 40.11 28.22 8.41
CA GLU A 54 40.67 28.23 9.76
C GLU A 54 41.08 29.65 10.19
N ALA A 55 41.62 30.46 9.27
CA ALA A 55 41.92 31.86 9.55
C ALA A 55 40.64 32.68 9.81
N GLU A 56 39.60 32.54 8.98
CA GLU A 56 38.29 33.17 9.20
C GLU A 56 37.64 32.69 10.50
N LYS A 57 37.78 31.40 10.83
CA LYS A 57 37.28 30.83 12.07
C LYS A 57 37.95 31.47 13.28
N GLU A 58 39.27 31.60 13.32
CA GLU A 58 39.97 32.29 14.41
C GLU A 58 39.48 33.74 14.59
N GLU A 59 39.26 34.47 13.49
CA GLU A 59 38.71 35.82 13.51
C GLU A 59 37.28 35.85 14.09
N VAL A 60 36.39 34.99 13.59
CA VAL A 60 35.01 34.90 14.07
C VAL A 60 34.94 34.49 15.53
N LEU A 61 35.78 33.56 15.97
CA LEU A 61 35.89 33.15 17.36
C LEU A 61 36.36 34.31 18.25
N ALA A 62 37.33 35.10 17.79
CA ALA A 62 37.80 36.30 18.49
C ALA A 62 36.73 37.39 18.60
N LEU A 63 35.83 37.51 17.61
CA LEU A 63 34.68 38.40 17.62
C LEU A 63 33.51 37.92 18.52
N GLY A 64 33.64 36.75 19.15
CA GLY A 64 32.62 36.19 20.04
C GLY A 64 31.69 35.15 19.40
N GLY A 65 31.99 34.72 18.17
CA GLY A 65 31.30 33.66 17.46
C GLY A 65 29.92 34.05 16.92
N LEU A 66 29.10 33.04 16.61
CA LEU A 66 27.79 33.27 15.97
C LEU A 66 26.82 33.96 16.93
N TYR A 67 26.25 35.09 16.48
CA TYR A 67 25.18 35.80 17.17
C TYR A 67 23.81 35.50 16.54
N VAL A 68 22.96 34.80 17.28
CA VAL A 68 21.62 34.42 16.83
C VAL A 68 20.58 35.41 17.37
N ILE A 69 19.82 36.02 16.46
CA ILE A 69 18.73 36.95 16.79
C ILE A 69 17.40 36.26 16.50
N GLY A 70 16.63 36.01 17.55
CA GLY A 70 15.22 35.63 17.44
C GLY A 70 14.35 36.87 17.41
N THR A 71 13.52 37.02 16.38
CA THR A 71 12.64 38.19 16.19
C THR A 71 11.25 38.01 16.80
N GLU A 72 10.89 36.77 17.12
CA GLU A 72 9.63 36.38 17.78
C GLU A 72 9.84 35.04 18.50
N ARG A 73 8.86 34.61 19.30
CA ARG A 73 8.82 33.22 19.80
C ARG A 73 7.99 32.35 18.86
N HIS A 74 8.45 31.12 18.67
CA HIS A 74 7.65 30.12 18.00
C HIS A 74 6.59 29.53 18.93
N GLU A 75 5.63 28.83 18.33
CA GLU A 75 4.58 28.06 19.01
C GLU A 75 5.12 26.96 19.94
N SER A 76 6.41 26.63 19.84
CA SER A 76 7.06 25.68 20.74
C SER A 76 8.46 26.12 21.12
N ARG A 77 8.77 25.99 22.41
CA ARG A 77 10.07 26.23 23.02
C ARG A 77 11.18 25.39 22.39
N ARG A 78 10.84 24.19 21.90
CA ARG A 78 11.79 23.32 21.20
C ARG A 78 12.36 23.98 19.96
N ILE A 79 11.53 24.69 19.18
CA ILE A 79 11.96 25.36 17.94
C ILE A 79 12.84 26.56 18.27
N ASP A 80 12.46 27.32 19.31
CA ASP A 80 13.30 28.42 19.81
C ASP A 80 14.67 27.92 20.28
N ASN A 81 14.72 26.78 20.99
CA ASN A 81 15.96 26.17 21.43
C ASN A 81 16.80 25.64 20.26
N GLN A 82 16.17 25.15 19.19
CA GLN A 82 16.89 24.77 17.96
C GLN A 82 17.55 25.98 17.31
N LEU A 83 16.89 27.13 17.31
CA LEU A 83 17.48 28.38 16.82
C LEU A 83 18.65 28.83 17.72
N ARG A 84 18.48 28.81 19.04
CA ARG A 84 19.57 29.09 20.01
C ARG A 84 20.77 28.16 19.80
N GLY A 85 20.53 26.88 19.62
CA GLY A 85 21.56 25.85 19.42
C GLY A 85 22.30 25.93 18.09
N ARG A 86 21.97 26.89 17.21
CA ARG A 86 22.81 27.21 16.05
C ARG A 86 24.11 27.89 16.47
N ALA A 87 24.10 28.67 17.55
CA ALA A 87 25.29 29.24 18.16
C ALA A 87 25.97 28.25 19.11
N GLY A 88 27.28 28.42 19.32
CA GLY A 88 28.06 27.67 20.29
C GLY A 88 28.19 26.17 20.02
N ARG A 89 28.31 25.79 18.74
CA ARG A 89 28.53 24.39 18.34
C ARG A 89 29.93 23.95 18.78
N GLN A 90 30.08 22.68 19.17
CA GLN A 90 31.37 22.10 19.57
C GLN A 90 32.11 22.85 20.68
N GLY A 91 31.40 23.67 21.48
CA GLY A 91 32.02 24.48 22.54
C GLY A 91 32.54 25.84 22.08
N ASP A 92 32.29 26.23 20.83
CA ASP A 92 32.62 27.55 20.33
C ASP A 92 31.90 28.65 21.15
N PRO A 93 32.49 29.86 21.29
CA PRO A 93 31.76 31.03 21.74
C PRO A 93 30.58 31.33 20.80
N GLY A 94 29.51 31.86 21.37
CA GLY A 94 28.33 32.27 20.64
C GLY A 94 27.26 32.79 21.59
N MET A 95 26.33 33.57 21.06
CA MET A 95 25.27 34.18 21.85
C MET A 95 23.96 34.14 21.09
N ALA A 96 22.87 33.95 21.82
CA ALA A 96 21.52 34.00 21.26
C ALA A 96 20.65 34.95 22.08
N ARG A 97 19.95 35.87 21.42
CA ARG A 97 19.04 36.81 22.05
C ARG A 97 17.72 36.86 21.28
N PHE A 98 16.62 36.83 22.01
CA PHE A 98 15.27 36.95 21.45
C PHE A 98 14.72 38.33 21.79
N PHE A 99 14.18 39.00 20.79
CA PHE A 99 13.45 40.26 20.89
C PHE A 99 11.99 39.93 20.64
N LEU A 100 11.12 40.34 21.55
CA LEU A 100 9.70 39.98 21.54
C LEU A 100 8.88 41.25 21.63
N SER A 101 7.74 41.26 20.94
CA SER A 101 6.74 42.32 21.04
C SER A 101 5.44 41.76 21.60
N LEU A 102 4.70 42.58 22.35
CA LEU A 102 3.35 42.24 22.81
C LEU A 102 2.35 42.13 21.64
N THR A 103 2.71 42.67 20.47
CA THR A 103 1.93 42.56 19.24
C THR A 103 2.22 41.29 18.44
N ASP A 104 3.15 40.43 18.87
CA ASP A 104 3.47 39.19 18.16
C ASP A 104 2.28 38.21 18.15
N ASN A 105 2.21 37.38 17.12
CA ASN A 105 1.03 36.54 16.87
C ASN A 105 0.73 35.56 18.01
N VAL A 106 1.77 34.98 18.63
CA VAL A 106 1.63 34.06 19.77
C VAL A 106 0.92 34.76 20.94
N PHE A 107 1.34 35.98 21.27
CA PHE A 107 0.79 36.73 22.40
C PHE A 107 -0.56 37.37 22.08
N ARG A 108 -0.81 37.74 20.82
CA ARG A 108 -2.13 38.22 20.39
C ARG A 108 -3.23 37.16 20.55
N VAL A 109 -2.91 35.89 20.30
CA VAL A 109 -3.90 34.80 20.36
C VAL A 109 -4.00 34.18 21.75
N PHE A 110 -2.88 34.06 22.48
CA PHE A 110 -2.81 33.31 23.75
C PHE A 110 -2.30 34.14 24.95
N GLY A 111 -1.91 35.40 24.74
CA GLY A 111 -1.27 36.25 25.74
C GLY A 111 -2.18 37.33 26.33
N GLY A 112 -3.50 37.11 26.39
CA GLY A 112 -4.47 38.08 26.93
C GLY A 112 -4.04 38.63 28.30
N ASP A 113 -3.70 37.73 29.23
CA ASP A 113 -3.24 38.08 30.58
C ASP A 113 -1.92 38.87 30.58
N ALA A 114 -1.00 38.58 29.64
CA ALA A 114 0.28 39.27 29.51
C ALA A 114 0.12 40.70 28.99
N ILE A 115 -0.80 40.91 28.04
CA ILE A 115 -1.14 42.23 27.49
C ILE A 115 -1.84 43.08 28.57
N GLU A 116 -2.77 42.49 29.33
CA GLU A 116 -3.45 43.16 30.44
C GLU A 116 -2.48 43.59 31.55
N ALA A 117 -1.51 42.75 31.89
CA ALA A 117 -0.50 43.05 32.90
C ALA A 117 0.36 44.29 32.55
N VAL A 118 0.63 44.52 31.26
CA VAL A 118 1.38 45.69 30.78
C VAL A 118 0.49 46.93 30.66
N ALA A 119 -0.76 46.75 30.21
CA ALA A 119 -1.75 47.83 30.15
C ALA A 119 -2.04 48.44 31.53
N GLY A 120 -2.06 47.62 32.59
CA GLY A 120 -2.24 48.07 33.97
C GLY A 120 -1.05 48.84 34.57
N LEU A 121 0.13 48.79 33.96
CA LEU A 121 1.35 49.43 34.46
C LEU A 121 1.57 50.87 33.97
N GLY A 122 0.67 51.42 33.14
CA GLY A 122 0.76 52.82 32.69
C GLY A 122 2.10 53.15 32.04
N GLY A 123 2.61 52.26 31.19
CA GLY A 123 3.87 52.46 30.47
C GLY A 123 3.73 53.51 29.36
N PRO A 124 4.72 54.39 29.17
CA PRO A 124 4.66 55.52 28.25
C PRO A 124 4.46 55.05 26.81
N GLU A 125 3.55 55.71 26.09
CA GLU A 125 3.11 55.33 24.74
C GLU A 125 4.24 55.38 23.68
N ASP A 126 5.45 55.87 24.01
CA ASP A 126 6.53 56.14 23.05
C ASP A 126 7.97 56.00 23.63
N VAL A 127 8.40 54.85 24.15
CA VAL A 127 9.83 54.71 24.51
C VAL A 127 10.42 53.34 24.18
N ASP A 128 11.51 53.34 23.40
CA ASP A 128 12.44 52.25 23.08
C ASP A 128 13.16 51.68 24.34
N VAL A 129 12.44 51.43 25.43
CA VAL A 129 12.97 50.85 26.67
C VAL A 129 12.52 49.39 26.76
N PRO A 130 13.46 48.43 26.91
CA PRO A 130 13.11 47.04 27.14
C PRO A 130 12.23 46.86 28.39
N LEU A 131 11.07 46.23 28.22
CA LEU A 131 10.19 45.88 29.32
C LEU A 131 10.79 44.72 30.13
N GLY A 132 11.29 45.01 31.32
CA GLY A 132 11.90 44.04 32.22
C GLY A 132 11.10 43.87 33.51
N SER A 133 10.25 42.85 33.59
CA SER A 133 9.59 42.43 34.84
C SER A 133 9.54 40.90 34.92
N PRO A 134 9.91 40.29 36.07
CA PRO A 134 9.76 38.85 36.28
C PRO A 134 8.32 38.35 36.06
N LEU A 135 7.32 39.19 36.35
CA LEU A 135 5.90 38.88 36.13
C LEU A 135 5.57 38.78 34.64
N LEU A 136 6.11 39.70 33.82
CA LEU A 136 5.91 39.66 32.37
C LEU A 136 6.59 38.44 31.76
N SER A 137 7.82 38.12 32.18
CA SER A 137 8.50 36.91 31.71
C SER A 137 7.72 35.63 32.02
N GLY A 138 7.12 35.53 33.23
CA GLY A 138 6.27 34.41 33.60
C GLY A 138 5.00 34.30 32.75
N ALA A 139 4.33 35.42 32.46
CA ALA A 139 3.15 35.44 31.60
C ALA A 139 3.47 35.05 30.15
N LEU A 140 4.63 35.46 29.62
CA LEU A 140 5.09 35.06 28.28
C LEU A 140 5.38 33.56 28.19
N ASP A 141 6.00 32.99 29.24
CA ASP A 141 6.26 31.55 29.30
C ASP A 141 4.96 30.75 29.41
N GLN A 142 3.99 31.21 30.22
CA GLN A 142 2.67 30.59 30.33
C GLN A 142 1.88 30.61 29.01
N ALA A 143 1.91 31.74 28.28
CA ALA A 143 1.28 31.83 26.97
C ALA A 143 1.88 30.81 25.99
N GLN A 144 3.21 30.63 26.01
CA GLN A 144 3.90 29.63 25.18
C GLN A 144 3.50 28.20 25.59
N GLU A 145 3.42 27.88 26.88
CA GLU A 145 2.93 26.57 27.36
C GLU A 145 1.48 26.30 26.94
N GLN A 146 0.62 27.31 26.94
CA GLN A 146 -0.76 27.19 26.48
C GLN A 146 -0.83 26.89 24.98
N VAL A 147 0.01 27.55 24.17
CA VAL A 147 0.11 27.28 22.72
C VAL A 147 0.57 25.84 22.49
N GLU A 148 1.61 25.39 23.20
CA GLU A 148 2.10 24.01 23.10
C GLU A 148 1.02 23.00 23.47
N SER A 149 0.28 23.24 24.57
CA SER A 149 -0.83 22.41 25.03
C SER A 149 -1.98 22.36 24.00
N PHE A 150 -2.32 23.50 23.40
CA PHE A 150 -3.34 23.60 22.35
C PHE A 150 -2.97 22.74 21.13
N PHE A 151 -1.77 22.91 20.58
CA PHE A 151 -1.31 22.10 19.44
C PHE A 151 -1.08 20.64 19.80
N TYR A 152 -0.66 20.35 21.03
CA TYR A 152 -0.61 18.98 21.54
C TYR A 152 -2.01 18.34 21.56
N GLY A 153 -3.03 19.07 22.00
CA GLY A 153 -4.43 18.66 21.96
C GLY A 153 -4.90 18.31 20.55
N ILE A 154 -4.66 19.21 19.57
CA ILE A 154 -4.99 18.98 18.16
C ILE A 154 -4.32 17.69 17.64
N ARG A 155 -3.01 17.55 17.87
CA ARG A 155 -2.26 16.35 17.43
C ARG A 155 -2.77 15.09 18.10
N LYS A 156 -3.07 15.15 19.39
CA LYS A 156 -3.62 14.03 20.16
C LYS A 156 -4.98 13.61 19.59
N ASP A 157 -5.83 14.55 19.21
CA ASP A 157 -7.13 14.24 18.62
C ASP A 157 -6.97 13.67 17.21
N VAL A 158 -6.16 14.27 16.35
CA VAL A 158 -5.82 13.71 15.03
C VAL A 158 -5.34 12.26 15.16
N PHE A 159 -4.44 12.00 16.11
CA PHE A 159 -3.93 10.66 16.39
C PHE A 159 -5.04 9.68 16.84
N LYS A 160 -5.93 10.09 17.75
CA LYS A 160 -7.05 9.24 18.20
C LYS A 160 -7.99 8.84 17.07
N TYR A 161 -8.30 9.74 16.14
CA TYR A 161 -9.13 9.43 14.97
C TYR A 161 -8.37 8.50 14.01
N ASP A 162 -7.08 8.77 13.76
CA ASP A 162 -6.26 7.94 12.88
C ASP A 162 -6.10 6.50 13.42
N GLN A 163 -5.99 6.30 14.73
CA GLN A 163 -5.91 4.95 15.32
C GLN A 163 -7.09 4.05 14.91
N VAL A 164 -8.28 4.60 14.72
CA VAL A 164 -9.45 3.84 14.25
C VAL A 164 -9.24 3.39 12.81
N MET A 165 -8.80 4.33 11.97
CA MET A 165 -8.52 4.06 10.55
C MET A 165 -7.32 3.13 10.35
N ASP A 166 -6.28 3.25 11.17
CA ASP A 166 -5.09 2.39 11.13
C ASP A 166 -5.45 0.91 11.36
N LYS A 167 -6.27 0.62 12.38
CA LYS A 167 -6.75 -0.76 12.62
C LYS A 167 -7.49 -1.33 11.42
N GLN A 168 -8.37 -0.54 10.81
CA GLN A 168 -9.11 -0.95 9.61
C GLN A 168 -8.19 -1.14 8.40
N ARG A 169 -7.22 -0.22 8.20
CA ARG A 169 -6.19 -0.30 7.16
C ARG A 169 -5.37 -1.57 7.28
N ARG A 170 -4.92 -1.95 8.48
CA ARG A 170 -4.12 -3.16 8.68
C ARG A 170 -4.84 -4.42 8.19
N VAL A 171 -6.12 -4.57 8.54
CA VAL A 171 -6.95 -5.71 8.11
C VAL A 171 -7.09 -5.72 6.59
N LEU A 172 -7.48 -4.58 6.01
CA LEU A 172 -7.75 -4.50 4.58
C LEU A 172 -6.47 -4.61 3.74
N TYR A 173 -5.39 -3.95 4.14
CA TYR A 173 -4.09 -4.08 3.47
C TYR A 173 -3.53 -5.48 3.64
N GLY A 174 -3.84 -6.19 4.72
CA GLY A 174 -3.58 -7.61 4.86
C GLY A 174 -4.30 -8.41 3.76
N LEU A 175 -5.61 -8.20 3.59
CA LEU A 175 -6.39 -8.86 2.55
C LEU A 175 -5.92 -8.50 1.12
N ARG A 176 -5.61 -7.22 0.87
CA ARG A 176 -5.08 -6.74 -0.42
C ARG A 176 -3.72 -7.33 -0.73
N ARG A 177 -2.81 -7.38 0.26
CA ARG A 177 -1.50 -8.04 0.12
C ARG A 177 -1.66 -9.53 -0.15
N ARG A 178 -2.59 -10.21 0.51
CA ARG A 178 -2.88 -11.62 0.21
C ARG A 178 -3.31 -11.80 -1.24
N ALA A 179 -4.25 -10.97 -1.72
CA ALA A 179 -4.64 -11.01 -3.12
C ALA A 179 -3.47 -10.81 -4.10
N LEU A 180 -2.52 -9.92 -3.78
CA LEU A 180 -1.36 -9.62 -4.64
C LEU A 180 -0.24 -10.66 -4.59
N LEU A 181 0.12 -11.13 -3.40
CA LEU A 181 1.39 -11.81 -3.14
C LEU A 181 1.24 -13.25 -2.65
N ASP A 182 0.03 -13.64 -2.21
CA ASP A 182 -0.16 -14.98 -1.66
C ASP A 182 -0.16 -16.04 -2.76
N THR A 183 0.14 -17.26 -2.33
CA THR A 183 0.01 -18.47 -3.14
C THR A 183 -1.44 -18.69 -3.55
N ASP A 184 -1.65 -19.44 -4.61
CA ASP A 184 -3.01 -19.75 -5.09
C ASP A 184 -3.84 -20.49 -4.03
N ASP A 185 -3.20 -21.31 -3.17
CA ASP A 185 -3.85 -21.99 -2.04
C ASP A 185 -4.37 -21.01 -0.97
N GLY A 186 -3.61 -19.94 -0.68
CA GLY A 186 -4.04 -18.88 0.24
C GLY A 186 -5.27 -18.12 -0.27
N LEU A 187 -5.37 -17.92 -1.59
CA LEU A 187 -6.54 -17.33 -2.23
C LEU A 187 -7.75 -18.27 -2.18
N VAL A 188 -7.55 -19.57 -2.40
CA VAL A 188 -8.60 -20.58 -2.22
C VAL A 188 -9.12 -20.51 -0.79
N ALA A 189 -8.24 -20.59 0.22
CA ALA A 189 -8.63 -20.52 1.63
C ALA A 189 -9.44 -19.26 1.94
N SER A 190 -9.04 -18.11 1.41
CA SER A 190 -9.77 -16.84 1.58
C SER A 190 -11.18 -16.88 0.97
N MET A 191 -11.34 -17.43 -0.24
CA MET A 191 -12.65 -17.58 -0.88
C MET A 191 -13.55 -18.58 -0.14
N ARG A 192 -12.97 -19.65 0.42
CA ARG A 192 -13.70 -20.61 1.26
C ARG A 192 -14.19 -19.96 2.55
N GLU A 193 -13.35 -19.18 3.21
CA GLU A 193 -13.71 -18.41 4.40
C GLU A 193 -14.81 -17.40 4.08
N PHE A 194 -14.69 -16.67 2.96
CA PHE A 194 -15.74 -15.75 2.51
C PHE A 194 -17.07 -16.46 2.33
N ASN A 195 -17.08 -17.63 1.69
CA ASN A 195 -18.30 -18.42 1.50
C ASN A 195 -18.89 -18.91 2.83
N LYS A 196 -18.05 -19.44 3.72
CA LYS A 196 -18.49 -19.92 5.05
C LYS A 196 -19.16 -18.80 5.84
N GLU A 197 -18.48 -17.67 6.02
CA GLU A 197 -19.02 -16.60 6.83
C GLU A 197 -20.26 -15.94 6.18
N ASN A 198 -20.33 -15.94 4.84
CA ASN A 198 -21.50 -15.52 4.08
C ASN A 198 -22.73 -16.43 4.36
N MET A 199 -22.53 -17.75 4.42
CA MET A 199 -23.59 -18.70 4.76
C MET A 199 -24.00 -18.57 6.23
N GLU A 200 -23.04 -18.40 7.15
CA GLU A 200 -23.30 -18.18 8.57
C GLU A 200 -24.13 -16.91 8.82
N GLU A 201 -23.73 -15.79 8.22
CA GLU A 201 -24.47 -14.51 8.29
C GLU A 201 -25.88 -14.67 7.71
N TYR A 202 -26.00 -15.33 6.55
CA TYR A 202 -27.30 -15.50 5.91
C TYR A 202 -28.27 -16.37 6.73
N ILE A 203 -27.79 -17.47 7.30
CA ILE A 203 -28.65 -18.34 8.13
C ILE A 203 -29.02 -17.65 9.43
N GLY A 204 -28.07 -16.95 10.09
CA GLY A 204 -28.35 -16.18 11.29
C GLY A 204 -29.40 -15.08 11.09
N GLU A 205 -29.52 -14.53 9.87
CA GLU A 205 -30.55 -13.54 9.52
C GLU A 205 -31.92 -14.14 9.20
N GLN A 206 -31.99 -15.40 8.73
CA GLN A 206 -33.25 -16.01 8.27
C GLN A 206 -33.85 -17.00 9.25
N VAL A 207 -33.03 -17.60 10.11
CA VAL A 207 -33.42 -18.69 11.00
C VAL A 207 -33.38 -18.19 12.45
N ASP A 208 -34.54 -18.20 13.09
CA ASP A 208 -34.67 -18.06 14.53
C ASP A 208 -34.78 -19.45 15.16
N ALA A 209 -33.75 -19.85 15.90
CA ALA A 209 -33.66 -21.16 16.52
C ALA A 209 -34.67 -21.35 17.68
N GLU A 210 -35.25 -20.27 18.19
CA GLU A 210 -36.30 -20.31 19.23
C GLU A 210 -37.68 -20.64 18.64
N GLN A 211 -37.86 -20.43 17.33
CA GLN A 211 -39.13 -20.67 16.65
C GLN A 211 -39.23 -22.12 16.13
N PRO A 212 -40.46 -22.68 16.05
CA PRO A 212 -40.68 -23.99 15.45
C PRO A 212 -40.19 -24.07 14.00
N LEU A 213 -39.74 -25.25 13.59
CA LEU A 213 -39.15 -25.47 12.26
C LEU A 213 -40.10 -25.09 11.12
N GLU A 214 -41.41 -25.27 11.30
CA GLU A 214 -42.42 -24.96 10.29
C GLU A 214 -42.50 -23.46 9.96
N THR A 215 -42.04 -22.60 10.87
CA THR A 215 -42.06 -21.15 10.68
C THR A 215 -40.88 -20.64 9.85
N TRP A 216 -39.85 -21.48 9.63
CA TRP A 216 -38.64 -21.07 8.93
C TRP A 216 -38.90 -20.88 7.43
N PRO A 217 -38.35 -19.82 6.82
CA PRO A 217 -38.72 -19.41 5.46
C PRO A 217 -37.98 -20.20 4.36
N PHE A 218 -38.09 -21.53 4.35
CA PHE A 218 -37.33 -22.43 3.45
C PHE A 218 -37.49 -22.11 1.96
N GLU A 219 -38.70 -21.74 1.51
CA GLU A 219 -38.96 -21.37 0.11
C GLU A 219 -38.16 -20.13 -0.31
N LYS A 220 -38.20 -19.09 0.53
CA LYS A 220 -37.45 -17.85 0.30
C LYS A 220 -35.95 -18.11 0.35
N MET A 221 -35.51 -18.99 1.25
CA MET A 221 -34.11 -19.38 1.38
C MET A 221 -33.61 -20.10 0.12
N ALA A 222 -34.30 -21.16 -0.31
CA ALA A 222 -33.98 -21.92 -1.51
C ALA A 222 -33.89 -21.00 -2.75
N LYS A 223 -34.90 -20.13 -2.94
CA LYS A 223 -34.91 -19.18 -4.05
C LYS A 223 -33.74 -18.20 -4.02
N LYS A 224 -33.43 -17.62 -2.85
CA LYS A 224 -32.34 -16.66 -2.70
C LYS A 224 -30.97 -17.34 -2.90
N LEU A 225 -30.78 -18.56 -2.40
CA LEU A 225 -29.56 -19.35 -2.60
C LEU A 225 -29.36 -19.69 -4.07
N SER A 226 -30.40 -20.21 -4.74
CA SER A 226 -30.35 -20.50 -6.17
C SER A 226 -29.95 -19.25 -6.97
N ASN A 227 -30.54 -18.09 -6.67
CA ASN A 227 -30.18 -16.83 -7.32
C ASN A 227 -28.74 -16.38 -7.04
N TRP A 228 -28.26 -16.51 -5.79
CA TRP A 228 -26.92 -16.09 -5.40
C TRP A 228 -25.83 -16.90 -6.12
N PHE A 229 -26.05 -18.21 -6.24
CA PHE A 229 -25.18 -19.13 -6.95
C PHE A 229 -25.51 -19.23 -8.44
N MET A 230 -26.33 -18.33 -8.99
CA MET A 230 -26.72 -18.28 -10.41
C MET A 230 -27.24 -19.63 -10.95
N GLY A 231 -27.95 -20.39 -10.11
CA GLY A 231 -28.48 -21.71 -10.43
C GLY A 231 -27.48 -22.86 -10.35
N CYS A 232 -26.19 -22.60 -10.09
CA CYS A 232 -25.18 -23.66 -9.91
C CYS A 232 -25.44 -24.49 -8.64
N LEU A 233 -26.14 -23.92 -7.67
CA LEU A 233 -26.59 -24.60 -6.46
C LEU A 233 -28.08 -24.94 -6.60
N SER A 234 -28.39 -26.21 -6.83
CA SER A 234 -29.76 -26.71 -6.91
C SER A 234 -30.24 -27.16 -5.54
N VAL A 235 -30.86 -26.24 -4.80
CA VAL A 235 -31.40 -26.49 -3.46
C VAL A 235 -32.91 -26.34 -3.48
N GLY A 236 -33.61 -27.41 -3.06
CA GLY A 236 -35.06 -27.39 -2.84
C GLY A 236 -35.43 -27.00 -1.40
N PRO A 237 -36.61 -26.41 -1.16
CA PRO A 237 -37.08 -26.11 0.20
C PRO A 237 -37.23 -27.36 1.08
N GLU A 238 -37.63 -28.49 0.49
CA GLU A 238 -37.75 -29.76 1.20
C GLU A 238 -36.40 -30.30 1.68
N GLN A 239 -35.33 -30.16 0.88
CA GLN A 239 -33.98 -30.57 1.29
C GLN A 239 -33.49 -29.77 2.51
N LEU A 240 -33.74 -28.45 2.53
CA LEU A 240 -33.40 -27.61 3.68
C LEU A 240 -34.17 -28.02 4.94
N ARG A 241 -35.46 -28.36 4.78
CA ARG A 241 -36.32 -28.86 5.86
C ARG A 241 -35.82 -30.21 6.38
N GLU A 242 -35.53 -31.15 5.50
CA GLU A 242 -35.04 -32.50 5.84
C GLU A 242 -33.74 -32.44 6.66
N VAL A 243 -32.76 -31.66 6.20
CA VAL A 243 -31.48 -31.48 6.92
C VAL A 243 -31.70 -30.92 8.32
N SER A 244 -32.58 -29.94 8.43
CA SER A 244 -32.87 -29.29 9.71
C SER A 244 -33.67 -30.20 10.66
N ALA A 245 -34.62 -30.97 10.13
CA ALA A 245 -35.46 -31.90 10.88
C ALA A 245 -34.66 -33.13 11.36
N ALA A 246 -33.76 -33.66 10.52
CA ALA A 246 -32.92 -34.81 10.85
C ALA A 246 -32.02 -34.56 12.06
N ALA A 247 -31.62 -33.30 12.30
CA ALA A 247 -30.84 -32.88 13.46
C ALA A 247 -31.69 -32.52 14.69
N GLY A 248 -33.01 -32.70 14.64
CA GLY A 248 -33.93 -32.43 15.75
C GLY A 248 -34.50 -31.01 15.81
N GLY A 249 -34.31 -30.19 14.77
CA GLY A 249 -34.81 -28.81 14.71
C GLY A 249 -34.13 -27.84 15.69
N GLY A 250 -34.74 -26.67 15.91
CA GLY A 250 -34.23 -25.64 16.81
C GLY A 250 -32.76 -25.27 16.55
N ALA A 251 -31.97 -25.12 17.61
CA ALA A 251 -30.55 -24.77 17.50
C ALA A 251 -29.70 -25.84 16.77
N ALA A 252 -30.01 -27.13 16.97
CA ALA A 252 -29.29 -28.23 16.33
C ALA A 252 -29.59 -28.30 14.83
N GLY A 253 -30.86 -28.11 14.45
CA GLY A 253 -31.29 -27.96 13.05
C GLY A 253 -30.60 -26.77 12.38
N ALA A 254 -30.52 -25.62 13.04
CA ALA A 254 -29.84 -24.45 12.49
C ALA A 254 -28.32 -24.65 12.34
N ALA A 255 -27.69 -25.44 13.22
CA ALA A 255 -26.27 -25.80 13.09
C ALA A 255 -26.04 -26.79 11.93
N ALA A 256 -26.86 -27.83 11.82
CA ALA A 256 -26.80 -28.79 10.72
C ALA A 256 -27.03 -28.10 9.36
N LEU A 257 -28.00 -27.17 9.30
CA LEU A 257 -28.26 -26.38 8.11
C LEU A 257 -27.05 -25.51 7.72
N ARG A 258 -26.37 -24.91 8.71
CA ARG A 258 -25.13 -24.12 8.50
C ARG A 258 -24.02 -24.95 7.89
N GLU A 259 -23.74 -26.12 8.46
CA GLU A 259 -22.70 -27.01 7.97
C GLU A 259 -23.02 -27.51 6.56
N TRP A 260 -24.27 -27.94 6.35
CA TRP A 260 -24.74 -28.40 5.05
C TRP A 260 -24.62 -27.30 3.99
N MET A 261 -25.16 -26.10 4.23
CA MET A 261 -25.11 -24.99 3.26
C MET A 261 -23.68 -24.54 2.96
N THR A 262 -22.79 -24.57 3.96
CA THR A 262 -21.37 -24.25 3.76
C THR A 262 -20.72 -25.24 2.83
N ARG A 263 -20.97 -26.54 3.03
CA ARG A 263 -20.44 -27.61 2.19
C ARG A 263 -21.00 -27.55 0.76
N GLU A 264 -22.31 -27.46 0.60
CA GLU A 264 -22.93 -27.39 -0.72
C GLU A 264 -22.52 -26.12 -1.49
N GLY A 265 -22.44 -24.98 -0.79
CA GLY A 265 -21.92 -23.74 -1.36
C GLY A 265 -20.46 -23.87 -1.80
N GLN A 266 -19.64 -24.61 -1.04
CA GLN A 266 -18.25 -24.88 -1.42
C GLN A 266 -18.17 -25.76 -2.66
N GLN A 267 -19.00 -26.81 -2.75
CA GLN A 267 -19.06 -27.66 -3.94
C GLN A 267 -19.51 -26.88 -5.19
N ALA A 268 -20.45 -25.95 -5.03
CA ALA A 268 -20.86 -25.07 -6.11
C ALA A 268 -19.71 -24.15 -6.58
N ILE A 269 -18.90 -23.62 -5.65
CA ILE A 269 -17.70 -22.83 -5.97
C ILE A 269 -16.68 -23.69 -6.70
N ASP A 270 -16.35 -24.87 -6.17
CA ASP A 270 -15.37 -25.78 -6.75
C ASP A 270 -15.80 -26.20 -8.18
N SER A 271 -17.10 -26.46 -8.39
CA SER A 271 -17.68 -26.76 -9.71
C SER A 271 -17.59 -25.58 -10.68
N LYS A 272 -17.92 -24.36 -10.22
CA LYS A 272 -17.81 -23.15 -11.04
C LYS A 272 -16.36 -22.86 -11.42
N GLU A 273 -15.43 -23.05 -10.49
CA GLU A 273 -14.00 -22.88 -10.74
C GLU A 273 -13.44 -23.92 -11.71
N ALA A 274 -13.91 -25.17 -11.64
CA ALA A 274 -13.58 -26.20 -12.63
C ALA A 274 -14.07 -25.81 -14.03
N LEU A 275 -15.29 -25.26 -14.16
CA LEU A 275 -15.78 -24.73 -15.44
C LEU A 275 -14.95 -23.55 -15.96
N ILE A 276 -14.49 -22.67 -15.07
CA ILE A 276 -13.60 -21.56 -15.44
C ILE A 276 -12.25 -22.12 -15.93
N GLU A 277 -11.70 -23.11 -15.24
CA GLU A 277 -10.41 -23.71 -15.59
C GLU A 277 -10.42 -24.40 -16.96
N GLN A 278 -11.56 -24.97 -17.38
CA GLN A 278 -11.72 -25.53 -18.73
C GLN A 278 -11.50 -24.50 -19.84
N HIS A 279 -11.65 -23.20 -19.55
CA HIS A 279 -11.51 -22.14 -20.53
C HIS A 279 -10.09 -21.57 -20.63
N GLY A 280 -9.21 -21.97 -19.73
CA GLY A 280 -7.84 -21.49 -19.68
C GLY A 280 -7.18 -21.96 -18.39
N PRO A 281 -5.97 -22.52 -18.45
CA PRO A 281 -5.41 -23.13 -17.27
C PRO A 281 -4.78 -22.08 -16.34
N GLY A 282 -5.01 -22.19 -15.04
CA GLY A 282 -4.70 -21.12 -14.07
C GLY A 282 -5.58 -19.87 -14.19
N LEU A 283 -6.64 -19.91 -15.02
CA LEU A 283 -7.61 -18.82 -15.15
C LEU A 283 -8.42 -18.65 -13.86
N LYS A 284 -8.81 -19.75 -13.20
CA LYS A 284 -9.55 -19.66 -11.93
C LYS A 284 -8.78 -18.85 -10.87
N ASN A 285 -7.46 -19.01 -10.81
CA ASN A 285 -6.59 -18.30 -9.86
C ASN A 285 -6.49 -16.81 -10.21
N ALA A 286 -6.33 -16.49 -11.50
CA ALA A 286 -6.33 -15.11 -11.99
C ALA A 286 -7.66 -14.40 -11.69
N VAL A 287 -8.77 -15.09 -11.94
CA VAL A 287 -10.13 -14.59 -11.69
C VAL A 287 -10.35 -14.31 -10.20
N ARG A 288 -10.01 -15.25 -9.30
CA ARG A 288 -10.11 -15.02 -7.84
C ARG A 288 -9.34 -13.76 -7.43
N ARG A 289 -8.07 -13.67 -7.85
CA ARG A 289 -7.19 -12.55 -7.54
C ARG A 289 -7.77 -11.22 -8.00
N GLN A 290 -8.20 -11.14 -9.26
CA GLN A 290 -8.79 -9.94 -9.83
C GLN A 290 -10.08 -9.54 -9.11
N ILE A 291 -10.98 -10.50 -8.86
CA ILE A 291 -12.23 -10.24 -8.15
C ILE A 291 -11.93 -9.68 -6.75
N MET A 292 -11.07 -10.35 -5.97
CA MET A 292 -10.72 -9.90 -4.61
C MET A 292 -10.14 -8.49 -4.62
N LEU A 293 -9.18 -8.20 -5.50
CA LEU A 293 -8.57 -6.86 -5.62
C LEU A 293 -9.61 -5.80 -5.99
N MET A 294 -10.41 -6.08 -7.03
CA MET A 294 -11.45 -5.16 -7.48
C MET A 294 -12.47 -4.85 -6.38
N GLN A 295 -12.93 -5.87 -5.64
CA GLN A 295 -13.89 -5.67 -4.56
C GLN A 295 -13.28 -4.88 -3.40
N VAL A 296 -12.07 -5.25 -2.98
CA VAL A 296 -11.35 -4.58 -1.88
C VAL A 296 -11.13 -3.11 -2.20
N ASP A 297 -10.56 -2.79 -3.36
CA ASP A 297 -10.19 -1.41 -3.71
C ASP A 297 -11.45 -0.54 -3.92
N THR A 298 -12.48 -1.07 -4.59
CA THR A 298 -13.74 -0.33 -4.82
C THR A 298 -14.45 0.00 -3.51
N PHE A 299 -14.60 -0.98 -2.62
CA PHE A 299 -15.32 -0.76 -1.37
C PHE A 299 -14.52 0.05 -0.36
N TRP A 300 -13.20 -0.08 -0.34
CA TRP A 300 -12.34 0.72 0.51
C TRP A 300 -12.36 2.19 0.15
N GLN A 301 -12.25 2.54 -1.13
CA GLN A 301 -12.33 3.93 -1.56
C GLN A 301 -13.67 4.57 -1.16
N ARG A 302 -14.77 3.82 -1.31
CA ARG A 302 -16.09 4.29 -0.84
C ARG A 302 -16.14 4.44 0.68
N HIS A 303 -15.53 3.50 1.41
CA HIS A 303 -15.47 3.55 2.88
C HIS A 303 -14.65 4.74 3.38
N LEU A 304 -13.50 5.04 2.77
CA LEU A 304 -12.71 6.23 3.09
C LEU A 304 -13.54 7.52 2.98
N ARG A 305 -14.30 7.67 1.90
CA ARG A 305 -15.23 8.80 1.73
C ARG A 305 -16.30 8.82 2.82
N ASN A 306 -16.87 7.66 3.16
CA ASN A 306 -17.85 7.55 4.23
C ASN A 306 -17.26 7.91 5.61
N MET A 307 -16.02 7.50 5.89
CA MET A 307 -15.34 7.80 7.15
C MET A 307 -15.05 9.29 7.32
N GLU A 308 -14.78 10.02 6.23
CA GLU A 308 -14.63 11.48 6.27
C GLU A 308 -15.97 12.16 6.62
N PHE A 309 -17.08 11.69 6.03
CA PHE A 309 -18.42 12.16 6.37
C PHE A 309 -18.78 11.85 7.83
N LEU A 310 -18.52 10.62 8.29
CA LEU A 310 -18.77 10.21 9.68
C LEU A 310 -17.96 11.06 10.67
N ARG A 311 -16.70 11.39 10.35
CA ARG A 311 -15.88 12.27 11.18
C ARG A 311 -16.50 13.65 11.33
N SER A 312 -17.00 14.21 10.23
CA SER A 312 -17.66 15.52 10.23
C SER A 312 -19.00 15.49 10.98
N SER A 313 -19.81 14.45 10.77
CA SER A 313 -21.08 14.25 11.48
C SER A 313 -20.89 14.01 12.98
N ALA A 314 -19.86 13.27 13.39
CA ALA A 314 -19.56 13.04 14.80
C ALA A 314 -19.25 14.33 15.56
N LYS A 315 -18.56 15.30 14.91
CA LYS A 315 -18.32 16.62 15.50
C LYS A 315 -19.63 17.37 15.82
N LEU A 316 -20.66 17.21 14.99
CA LEU A 316 -21.98 17.83 15.25
C LEU A 316 -22.72 17.18 16.42
N ARG A 317 -22.43 15.91 16.75
CA ARG A 317 -23.00 15.25 17.94
C ARG A 317 -22.39 15.74 19.26
N ALA A 318 -21.24 16.44 19.20
CA ALA A 318 -20.67 17.11 20.37
C ALA A 318 -21.66 18.10 21.01
N TYR A 319 -22.52 18.74 20.20
CA TYR A 319 -23.56 19.66 20.69
C TYR A 319 -24.59 18.99 21.61
N GLY A 320 -24.73 17.65 21.54
CA GLY A 320 -25.62 16.87 22.40
C GLY A 320 -24.96 16.27 23.64
N ASN A 321 -23.80 16.78 24.07
CA ASN A 321 -23.00 16.24 25.18
C ASN A 321 -22.57 14.77 25.00
N GLN A 322 -22.50 14.28 23.76
CA GLN A 322 -21.94 12.97 23.43
C GLN A 322 -20.46 13.12 23.05
N ASP A 323 -19.62 12.17 23.44
CA ASP A 323 -18.22 12.14 23.00
C ASP A 323 -18.13 11.81 21.49
N PRO A 324 -17.68 12.75 20.64
CA PRO A 324 -17.58 12.54 19.20
C PRO A 324 -16.70 11.36 18.80
N LEU A 325 -15.66 11.06 19.57
CA LEU A 325 -14.75 9.97 19.27
C LEU A 325 -15.39 8.61 19.51
N VAL A 326 -16.21 8.49 20.57
CA VAL A 326 -16.93 7.24 20.87
C VAL A 326 -17.95 6.95 19.78
N GLU A 327 -18.73 7.96 19.38
CA GLU A 327 -19.71 7.84 18.30
C GLU A 327 -19.02 7.51 16.96
N TYR A 328 -17.92 8.18 16.63
CA TYR A 328 -17.12 7.87 15.43
C TYR A 328 -16.58 6.44 15.45
N LYS A 329 -16.09 5.95 16.60
CA LYS A 329 -15.62 4.56 16.75
C LYS A 329 -16.75 3.56 16.54
N ARG A 330 -17.92 3.78 17.15
CA ARG A 330 -19.08 2.89 17.05
C ARG A 330 -19.58 2.81 15.60
N ASP A 331 -19.89 3.96 15.01
CA ASP A 331 -20.48 4.02 13.68
C ASP A 331 -19.44 3.62 12.60
N GLY A 332 -18.18 4.02 12.78
CA GLY A 332 -17.07 3.62 11.91
C GLY A 332 -16.80 2.12 11.94
N TYR A 333 -16.94 1.47 13.10
CA TYR A 333 -16.84 0.01 13.21
C TYR A 333 -18.01 -0.69 12.51
N GLY A 334 -19.25 -0.23 12.72
CA GLY A 334 -20.41 -0.76 12.00
C GLY A 334 -20.30 -0.61 10.48
N ALA A 335 -19.86 0.56 10.00
CA ALA A 335 -19.59 0.80 8.59
C ALA A 335 -18.51 -0.13 8.03
N PHE A 336 -17.44 -0.37 8.80
CA PHE A 336 -16.36 -1.28 8.44
C PHE A 336 -16.83 -2.73 8.32
N LEU A 337 -17.58 -3.24 9.31
CA LEU A 337 -18.16 -4.59 9.23
C LEU A 337 -19.10 -4.73 8.04
N GLY A 338 -19.96 -3.73 7.80
CA GLY A 338 -20.84 -3.69 6.63
C GLY A 338 -20.06 -3.69 5.30
N MET A 339 -18.93 -2.97 5.23
CA MET A 339 -18.02 -3.01 4.09
C MET A 339 -17.43 -4.40 3.89
N MET A 340 -16.89 -5.02 4.95
CA MET A 340 -16.30 -6.36 4.88
C MET A 340 -17.32 -7.41 4.44
N GLY A 341 -18.56 -7.36 4.95
CA GLY A 341 -19.66 -8.20 4.46
C GLY A 341 -19.96 -8.01 2.97
N ARG A 342 -19.93 -6.77 2.47
CA ARG A 342 -20.11 -6.50 1.03
C ARG A 342 -18.94 -7.03 0.20
N ILE A 343 -17.69 -6.91 0.66
CA ILE A 343 -16.53 -7.48 -0.03
C ILE A 343 -16.70 -8.99 -0.17
N ARG A 344 -17.02 -9.69 0.92
CA ARG A 344 -17.22 -11.15 0.94
C ARG A 344 -18.35 -11.59 0.01
N ARG A 345 -19.55 -11.00 0.14
CA ARG A 345 -20.72 -11.36 -0.67
C ARG A 345 -20.51 -11.09 -2.15
N ASN A 346 -19.96 -9.91 -2.49
CA ASN A 346 -19.74 -9.57 -3.89
C ASN A 346 -18.60 -10.40 -4.50
N SER A 347 -17.57 -10.77 -3.75
CA SER A 347 -16.51 -11.63 -4.29
C SER A 347 -17.07 -12.98 -4.77
N ILE A 348 -17.93 -13.60 -3.97
CA ILE A 348 -18.62 -14.84 -4.38
C ILE A 348 -19.57 -14.57 -5.55
N PHE A 349 -20.39 -13.53 -5.48
CA PHE A 349 -21.34 -13.19 -6.56
C PHE A 349 -20.64 -12.95 -7.90
N TYR A 350 -19.56 -12.17 -7.93
CA TYR A 350 -18.79 -11.91 -9.14
C TYR A 350 -18.10 -13.17 -9.69
N LEU A 351 -17.71 -14.12 -8.83
CA LEU A 351 -17.17 -15.40 -9.28
C LEU A 351 -18.22 -16.19 -10.06
N PHE A 352 -19.47 -16.25 -9.58
CA PHE A 352 -20.55 -16.95 -10.29
C PHE A 352 -20.98 -16.23 -11.56
N ASN A 353 -21.01 -14.89 -11.53
CA ASN A 353 -21.36 -14.07 -12.69
C ASN A 353 -20.22 -14.00 -13.74
N PHE A 354 -19.00 -14.40 -13.38
CA PHE A 354 -17.90 -14.42 -14.32
C PHE A 354 -18.19 -15.41 -15.45
N LYS A 355 -18.07 -14.90 -16.68
CA LYS A 355 -18.18 -15.68 -17.92
C LYS A 355 -16.80 -15.74 -18.55
N PRO A 356 -16.14 -16.92 -18.54
CA PRO A 356 -14.86 -17.05 -19.20
C PRO A 356 -14.99 -16.77 -20.68
N ARG A 357 -13.98 -16.11 -21.25
CA ARG A 357 -13.82 -15.97 -22.69
C ARG A 357 -12.82 -17.03 -23.16
N PRO A 358 -13.01 -17.61 -24.35
CA PRO A 358 -12.05 -18.57 -24.87
C PRO A 358 -10.69 -17.91 -25.12
N LEU A 359 -9.61 -18.68 -24.99
CA LEU A 359 -8.28 -18.27 -25.42
C LEU A 359 -8.30 -17.94 -26.92
N THR A 360 -7.71 -16.81 -27.30
CA THR A 360 -7.64 -16.35 -28.69
C THR A 360 -6.19 -16.31 -29.17
N LEU A 361 -5.96 -16.65 -30.44
CA LEU A 361 -4.66 -16.45 -31.09
C LEU A 361 -4.24 -14.98 -31.01
N ILE A 362 -3.00 -14.74 -30.57
CA ILE A 362 -2.43 -13.39 -30.55
C ILE A 362 -2.20 -12.97 -32.01
N THR A 363 -2.88 -11.92 -32.46
CA THR A 363 -2.63 -11.33 -33.77
C THR A 363 -1.33 -10.52 -33.76
N HIS A 364 -0.68 -10.36 -34.92
CA HIS A 364 0.54 -9.55 -35.03
C HIS A 364 0.36 -8.12 -34.54
N GLU A 365 -0.79 -7.50 -34.84
CA GLU A 365 -1.14 -6.15 -34.39
C GLU A 365 -1.25 -6.09 -32.86
N ARG A 366 -1.96 -7.05 -32.27
CA ARG A 366 -2.15 -7.15 -30.82
C ARG A 366 -0.84 -7.43 -30.07
N LEU A 367 0.03 -8.25 -30.65
CA LEU A 367 1.38 -8.49 -30.14
C LEU A 367 2.19 -7.18 -30.12
N GLY A 368 2.09 -6.36 -31.17
CA GLY A 368 2.74 -5.05 -31.24
C GLY A 368 2.29 -4.09 -30.14
N GLU A 369 0.97 -4.01 -29.88
CA GLU A 369 0.41 -3.21 -28.79
C GLU A 369 0.93 -3.65 -27.40
N LEU A 370 0.92 -4.96 -27.16
CA LEU A 370 1.32 -5.52 -25.86
C LEU A 370 2.84 -5.46 -25.63
N ALA A 371 3.63 -5.61 -26.68
CA ALA A 371 5.09 -5.62 -26.58
C ALA A 371 5.70 -4.21 -26.52
N GLY A 372 4.96 -3.18 -26.94
CA GLY A 372 5.39 -1.78 -26.98
C GLY A 372 6.65 -1.53 -27.82
N GLU A 373 7.05 -0.27 -27.94
CA GLU A 373 8.34 0.15 -28.51
C GLU A 373 9.41 0.14 -27.39
N ALA A 374 9.95 -1.02 -27.02
CA ALA A 374 11.08 -1.04 -26.09
C ALA A 374 12.38 -0.74 -26.86
N PRO A 375 13.33 0.02 -26.28
CA PRO A 375 14.63 0.27 -26.89
C PRO A 375 15.39 -1.05 -27.07
N ALA A 376 16.06 -1.19 -28.21
CA ALA A 376 16.95 -2.31 -28.50
C ALA A 376 18.21 -2.22 -27.62
N SER A 377 18.14 -2.64 -26.36
CA SER A 377 19.34 -2.73 -25.52
C SER A 377 19.24 -3.79 -24.44
N ALA A 378 19.67 -5.01 -24.77
CA ALA A 378 20.31 -5.92 -23.83
C ALA A 378 21.17 -6.94 -24.61
N HIS A 379 22.37 -7.25 -24.11
CA HIS A 379 23.08 -8.46 -24.51
C HIS A 379 22.23 -9.65 -24.06
N HIS A 380 21.55 -10.32 -24.99
CA HIS A 380 20.83 -11.56 -24.69
C HIS A 380 21.82 -12.72 -24.59
N ASP A 381 21.65 -13.56 -23.58
CA ASP A 381 22.33 -14.85 -23.54
C ASP A 381 21.60 -15.81 -24.49
N GLU A 382 22.07 -15.89 -25.74
CA GLU A 382 21.45 -16.75 -26.76
C GLU A 382 21.45 -18.23 -26.37
N ALA A 383 22.44 -18.70 -25.61
CA ALA A 383 22.52 -20.07 -25.16
C ALA A 383 21.45 -20.37 -24.11
N ALA A 384 21.24 -19.47 -23.15
CA ALA A 384 20.18 -19.58 -22.16
C ALA A 384 18.79 -19.55 -22.81
N LEU A 385 18.55 -18.64 -23.76
CA LEU A 385 17.30 -18.54 -24.51
C LEU A 385 17.02 -19.79 -25.36
N ALA A 386 18.05 -20.40 -25.97
CA ALA A 386 17.92 -21.64 -26.72
C ALA A 386 17.59 -22.85 -25.82
N SER A 387 18.17 -22.89 -24.61
CA SER A 387 17.85 -23.91 -23.60
C SER A 387 16.39 -23.82 -23.16
N LEU A 388 15.88 -22.60 -22.94
CA LEU A 388 14.48 -22.37 -22.58
C LEU A 388 13.52 -22.80 -23.70
N GLU A 389 13.87 -22.56 -24.96
CA GLU A 389 13.07 -23.03 -26.09
C GLU A 389 13.00 -24.57 -26.13
N ALA A 390 14.14 -25.25 -25.91
CA ALA A 390 14.18 -26.71 -25.85
C ALA A 390 13.31 -27.27 -24.72
N GLU A 391 13.33 -26.62 -23.55
CA GLU A 391 12.47 -26.99 -22.41
C GLU A 391 10.97 -26.83 -22.75
N VAL A 392 10.57 -25.70 -23.36
CA VAL A 392 9.17 -25.48 -23.78
C VAL A 392 8.71 -26.60 -24.73
N ARG A 393 9.54 -26.95 -25.73
CA ARG A 393 9.22 -28.02 -26.70
C ARG A 393 9.16 -29.40 -26.04
N GLN A 394 10.04 -29.68 -25.08
CA GLN A 394 10.02 -30.92 -24.32
C GLN A 394 8.75 -31.05 -23.47
N ARG A 395 8.31 -29.97 -22.81
CA ARG A 395 7.06 -29.97 -22.03
C ARG A 395 5.81 -30.14 -22.90
N LEU A 396 5.80 -29.49 -24.06
CA LEU A 396 4.72 -29.65 -25.04
C LEU A 396 4.61 -31.09 -25.58
N SER A 397 5.74 -31.80 -25.76
CA SER A 397 5.78 -33.16 -26.30
C SER A 397 5.60 -34.27 -25.26
N SER A 398 6.04 -34.06 -24.02
CA SER A 398 5.89 -35.01 -22.91
C SER A 398 4.47 -35.04 -22.34
N GLY A 399 3.63 -34.05 -22.64
CA GLY A 399 2.29 -33.95 -22.08
C GLY A 399 2.27 -33.54 -20.60
N GLU A 400 3.41 -33.07 -20.05
CA GLU A 400 3.48 -32.47 -18.70
C GLU A 400 2.77 -31.12 -18.60
N ALA A 401 2.12 -30.67 -19.67
CA ALA A 401 1.46 -29.38 -19.77
C ALA A 401 -0.07 -29.45 -19.67
N GLN A 402 -0.70 -28.28 -19.64
CA GLN A 402 -2.12 -28.14 -19.36
C GLN A 402 -2.95 -28.41 -20.62
N ALA A 403 -3.90 -29.35 -20.54
CA ALA A 403 -4.76 -29.70 -21.66
C ALA A 403 -5.87 -28.66 -21.85
N TYR A 404 -6.00 -28.12 -23.07
CA TYR A 404 -7.07 -27.21 -23.47
C TYR A 404 -7.53 -27.52 -24.89
N ASP A 405 -8.82 -27.80 -25.07
CA ASP A 405 -9.42 -28.12 -26.38
C ASP A 405 -8.66 -29.22 -27.17
N GLY A 406 -8.22 -30.27 -26.47
CA GLY A 406 -7.46 -31.38 -27.06
C GLY A 406 -6.03 -31.03 -27.48
N LYS A 407 -5.52 -29.85 -27.08
CA LYS A 407 -4.15 -29.40 -27.31
C LYS A 407 -3.38 -29.23 -26.00
N VAL A 408 -2.05 -29.30 -26.07
CA VAL A 408 -1.15 -29.15 -24.93
C VAL A 408 -0.68 -27.69 -24.84
N LEU A 409 -0.93 -27.03 -23.70
CA LEU A 409 -0.56 -25.64 -23.46
C LEU A 409 0.51 -25.49 -22.38
N VAL A 410 1.48 -24.61 -22.60
CA VAL A 410 2.48 -24.22 -21.60
C VAL A 410 2.36 -22.72 -21.29
N PRO A 411 2.20 -22.29 -20.02
CA PRO A 411 2.12 -20.86 -19.67
C PRO A 411 3.47 -20.13 -19.86
N LEU A 412 3.46 -18.95 -20.51
CA LEU A 412 4.64 -18.09 -20.63
C LEU A 412 5.15 -17.61 -19.26
N SER A 413 4.24 -17.45 -18.29
CA SER A 413 4.57 -16.96 -16.93
C SER A 413 5.60 -17.84 -16.21
N GLU A 414 5.66 -19.13 -16.51
CA GLU A 414 6.62 -20.05 -15.87
C GLU A 414 8.07 -19.77 -16.29
N PHE A 415 8.29 -19.13 -17.43
CA PHE A 415 9.62 -18.82 -17.96
C PHE A 415 10.05 -17.38 -17.68
N GLN A 416 9.21 -16.53 -17.08
CA GLN A 416 9.52 -15.10 -16.91
C GLN A 416 10.80 -14.85 -16.12
N GLY A 417 11.05 -15.61 -15.06
CA GLY A 417 12.27 -15.49 -14.26
C GLY A 417 13.51 -15.80 -15.09
N ALA A 418 13.51 -16.95 -15.77
CA ALA A 418 14.63 -17.38 -16.61
C ALA A 418 14.81 -16.47 -17.84
N LEU A 419 13.72 -15.96 -18.42
CA LEU A 419 13.78 -14.96 -19.49
C LEU A 419 14.40 -13.65 -19.02
N THR A 420 14.07 -13.22 -17.80
CA THR A 420 14.66 -12.02 -17.18
C THR A 420 16.16 -12.22 -16.96
N GLU A 421 16.58 -13.38 -16.46
CA GLU A 421 18.00 -13.74 -16.28
C GLU A 421 18.76 -13.82 -17.60
N ALA A 422 18.11 -14.31 -18.67
CA ALA A 422 18.66 -14.39 -20.02
C ALA A 422 18.67 -13.04 -20.79
N GLY A 423 18.26 -11.95 -20.12
CA GLY A 423 18.30 -10.59 -20.67
C GLY A 423 17.02 -10.08 -21.32
N ALA A 424 15.90 -10.81 -21.25
CA ALA A 424 14.56 -10.34 -21.62
C ALA A 424 13.81 -9.84 -20.38
N ALA A 425 14.20 -8.66 -19.89
CA ALA A 425 13.76 -8.12 -18.61
C ALA A 425 12.35 -7.52 -18.63
N SER A 426 11.91 -7.02 -19.78
CA SER A 426 10.57 -6.44 -19.93
C SER A 426 9.54 -7.46 -20.44
N SER A 427 8.28 -7.29 -20.05
CA SER A 427 7.17 -8.10 -20.58
C SER A 427 7.09 -8.04 -22.12
N GLY A 428 7.49 -6.92 -22.73
CA GLY A 428 7.50 -6.78 -24.18
C GLY A 428 8.62 -7.56 -24.87
N GLU A 429 9.81 -7.63 -24.28
CA GLU A 429 10.88 -8.51 -24.77
C GLU A 429 10.51 -9.98 -24.64
N GLN A 430 9.86 -10.37 -23.54
CA GLN A 430 9.39 -11.74 -23.32
C GLN A 430 8.35 -12.14 -24.37
N LEU A 431 7.40 -11.26 -24.70
CA LEU A 431 6.41 -11.50 -25.76
C LEU A 431 7.03 -11.54 -27.16
N ARG A 432 8.01 -10.68 -27.46
CA ARG A 432 8.76 -10.74 -28.73
C ARG A 432 9.57 -12.02 -28.84
N TRP A 433 10.24 -12.43 -27.77
CA TRP A 433 10.96 -13.70 -27.71
C TRP A 433 10.02 -14.88 -28.00
N ALA A 434 8.83 -14.86 -27.38
CA ALA A 434 7.79 -15.87 -27.56
C ALA A 434 7.31 -15.96 -29.01
N ALA A 435 7.00 -14.81 -29.62
CA ALA A 435 6.50 -14.74 -30.99
C ALA A 435 7.55 -15.08 -32.05
N ALA A 436 8.84 -14.92 -31.75
CA ALA A 436 9.93 -15.27 -32.65
C ALA A 436 10.16 -16.79 -32.76
N ARG A 437 9.53 -17.62 -31.91
CA ARG A 437 9.73 -19.08 -31.90
C ARG A 437 8.95 -19.73 -33.04
N GLY A 438 9.69 -20.15 -34.08
CA GLY A 438 9.14 -20.83 -35.24
C GLY A 438 8.35 -22.08 -34.85
N GLY A 439 7.11 -22.17 -35.35
CA GLY A 439 6.25 -23.33 -35.17
C GLY A 439 5.50 -23.40 -33.85
N LEU A 440 5.51 -22.37 -33.00
CA LEU A 440 4.64 -22.29 -31.82
C LEU A 440 3.54 -21.25 -32.03
N GLU A 441 2.32 -21.57 -31.64
CA GLU A 441 1.21 -20.62 -31.60
C GLU A 441 1.15 -19.95 -30.21
N LEU A 442 1.01 -18.63 -30.18
CA LEU A 442 0.83 -17.86 -28.95
C LEU A 442 -0.65 -17.52 -28.79
N LEU A 443 -1.22 -17.82 -27.62
CA LEU A 443 -2.60 -17.52 -27.26
C LEU A 443 -2.64 -16.45 -26.17
N GLU A 444 -3.47 -15.42 -26.31
CA GLU A 444 -3.75 -14.41 -25.28
C GLU A 444 -5.01 -14.79 -24.53
N ASP A 445 -4.92 -14.73 -23.20
CA ASP A 445 -6.06 -14.61 -22.31
C ASP A 445 -6.27 -13.13 -21.95
N ASN A 446 -7.53 -12.69 -21.83
CA ASN A 446 -7.90 -11.31 -21.48
C ASN A 446 -7.35 -10.85 -20.11
N PHE A 447 -6.79 -11.78 -19.32
CA PHE A 447 -6.06 -11.52 -18.08
C PHE A 447 -4.55 -11.28 -18.27
N ALA A 448 -4.12 -10.95 -19.50
CA ALA A 448 -2.72 -10.69 -19.88
C ALA A 448 -1.77 -11.87 -19.68
N LYS A 449 -2.30 -13.11 -19.64
CA LYS A 449 -1.48 -14.33 -19.66
C LYS A 449 -1.35 -14.82 -21.09
N ALA A 450 -0.13 -15.16 -21.49
CA ALA A 450 0.14 -15.81 -22.77
C ALA A 450 0.43 -17.30 -22.57
N TYR A 451 -0.05 -18.13 -23.50
CA TYR A 451 0.20 -19.56 -23.52
C TYR A 451 0.84 -19.98 -24.84
N TYR A 452 1.78 -20.91 -24.76
CA TYR A 452 2.35 -21.60 -25.91
C TYR A 452 1.52 -22.80 -26.27
N LEU A 453 1.45 -23.03 -27.57
CA LEU A 453 0.84 -24.20 -28.16
C LEU A 453 1.78 -24.80 -29.21
N ALA A 454 2.04 -26.10 -29.10
CA ALA A 454 2.69 -26.86 -30.17
C ALA A 454 1.84 -26.80 -31.44
N PRO A 455 2.45 -26.75 -32.63
CA PRO A 455 1.67 -26.81 -33.85
C PRO A 455 0.88 -28.12 -33.80
N LYS A 456 -0.43 -28.08 -34.14
CA LYS A 456 -1.10 -29.31 -34.56
C LYS A 456 -0.21 -29.88 -35.67
N ASP A 457 0.20 -31.14 -35.53
CA ASP A 457 1.20 -31.82 -36.36
C ASP A 457 1.28 -31.28 -37.81
N PRO A 458 2.47 -31.18 -38.42
CA PRO A 458 2.62 -30.89 -39.84
C PRO A 458 2.24 -32.09 -40.73
N ALA A 459 1.12 -32.77 -40.44
CA ALA A 459 0.59 -33.91 -41.19
C ALA A 459 -0.91 -33.77 -41.44
#